data_AF-A0A174L7A8-F1
#
_entry.id   AF-A0A174L7A8-F1
#
_cell.length_a   1.000
_cell.length_b   1.000
_cell.length_c   1.000
_cell.angle_alpha   90.00
_cell.angle_beta   90.00
_cell.angle_gamma   90.00
#
_symmetry.space_group_name_H-M   'P 1'
#
loop_
_entity.id
_entity.type
_entity.pdbx_description
1 polymer ?
#
loop_
_entity_poly.entity_id
_entity_poly.type
_entity_poly.pdbx_seq_one_letter_code
_entity_poly.pdbx_strand_id
1 'polypeptide(L)'
;MRNLLVAQSGGPTAAINATVAGVVSCAVLSGKVDHIYGAVNGIEGVLAEKFLDLGKKLDSAEKISLLMQTPAAALGSCRYKLGDPKENTEDFEEILRIFRRHEIRYFIYIGGNDSMDTVNKLSKYCKENGVEDVFVVGAPKTIDNDLVGTDHCPGFGSAAKYLAATFAELERDCHVYEKKAVTIVEVMGRNAGWLTAASALSRVNGGEGPNLIYLCEPAFDTEQFLKDVQEKLEQKDSVLVAISEGIHDSEGRYVSEQVQSDAQDQFGHSYIAGSAKVLEELVRDRIGCKVRSIELNLMQRCAAHLASATDLEESRMLGMKACQCALEKQGGQMASIRRISADPYRVEYTSVPVSEVANKEKKVPLPWITEDGHDVTEEMMAYLRPLILGEPAMQYENGIPVHIELY
;
A
#
# COMPACT_ATOMS: atom_id res chain seq x y z
N MET A 1 7.51 33.49 -8.34
CA MET A 1 7.03 32.30 -9.06
C MET A 1 6.18 31.45 -8.10
N ARG A 2 5.47 30.44 -8.61
CA ARG A 2 4.57 29.55 -7.87
C ARG A 2 4.93 28.11 -8.23
N ASN A 3 5.99 27.60 -7.60
CA ASN A 3 6.49 26.26 -7.89
C ASN A 3 5.75 25.22 -7.06
N LEU A 4 5.61 24.02 -7.64
CA LEU A 4 5.05 22.85 -6.97
C LEU A 4 6.18 21.85 -6.72
N LEU A 5 6.21 21.27 -5.53
CA LEU A 5 7.07 20.17 -5.17
C LEU A 5 6.22 18.95 -4.79
N VAL A 6 6.54 17.80 -5.36
CA VAL A 6 5.96 16.51 -4.98
C VAL A 6 7.03 15.57 -4.44
N ALA A 7 6.72 14.77 -3.42
CA ALA A 7 7.64 13.80 -2.88
C ALA A 7 6.93 12.51 -2.44
N GLN A 8 7.65 11.39 -2.49
CA GLN A 8 7.16 10.05 -2.15
C GLN A 8 7.81 9.58 -0.83
N SER A 9 7.06 8.84 -0.02
CA SER A 9 7.51 8.41 1.32
C SER A 9 6.92 7.07 1.77
N GLY A 10 7.69 6.37 2.62
CA GLY A 10 7.35 5.06 3.16
C GLY A 10 7.56 3.89 2.19
N GLY A 11 6.86 2.79 2.44
CA GLY A 11 6.92 1.60 1.58
C GLY A 11 6.45 1.90 0.14
N PRO A 12 7.20 1.45 -0.89
CA PRO A 12 6.82 1.62 -2.29
C PRO A 12 5.59 0.77 -2.67
N THR A 13 4.90 1.14 -3.75
CA THR A 13 3.82 0.33 -4.37
C THR A 13 3.97 0.29 -5.89
N ALA A 14 3.16 -0.53 -6.56
CA ALA A 14 3.06 -0.54 -8.02
C ALA A 14 2.35 0.70 -8.59
N ALA A 15 1.61 1.46 -7.77
CA ALA A 15 0.75 2.56 -8.23
C ALA A 15 1.17 3.96 -7.74
N ILE A 16 2.14 4.07 -6.83
CA ILE A 16 2.57 5.36 -6.24
C ILE A 16 3.07 6.36 -7.30
N ASN A 17 3.63 5.87 -8.40
CA ASN A 17 4.07 6.70 -9.52
C ASN A 17 2.89 7.22 -10.35
N ALA A 18 1.77 6.50 -10.38
CA ALA A 18 0.55 7.02 -11.00
C ALA A 18 0.00 8.24 -10.25
N THR A 19 0.13 8.27 -8.92
CA THR A 19 -0.18 9.47 -8.12
C THR A 19 0.72 10.65 -8.51
N VAL A 20 2.03 10.44 -8.71
CA VAL A 20 2.94 11.50 -9.20
C VAL A 20 2.52 11.98 -10.59
N ALA A 21 2.22 11.06 -11.51
CA ALA A 21 1.71 11.38 -12.84
C ALA A 21 0.44 12.24 -12.78
N GLY A 22 -0.47 11.94 -11.86
CA GLY A 22 -1.67 12.73 -11.58
C GLY A 22 -1.37 14.16 -11.12
N VAL A 23 -0.44 14.31 -10.18
CA VAL A 23 0.02 15.62 -9.70
C VAL A 23 0.60 16.45 -10.84
N VAL A 24 1.52 15.88 -11.61
CA VAL A 24 2.18 16.55 -12.75
C VAL A 24 1.16 16.95 -13.80
N SER A 25 0.26 16.03 -14.17
CA SER A 25 -0.79 16.29 -15.16
C SER A 25 -1.72 17.44 -14.73
N CYS A 26 -2.17 17.46 -13.47
CA CYS A 26 -3.00 18.54 -12.96
C CYS A 26 -2.25 19.88 -12.94
N ALA A 27 -1.00 19.89 -12.50
CA ALA A 27 -0.18 21.10 -12.46
C ALA A 27 -0.01 21.71 -13.86
N VAL A 28 0.33 20.89 -14.87
CA VAL A 28 0.44 21.31 -16.28
C VAL A 28 -0.89 21.85 -16.82
N LEU A 29 -1.98 21.08 -16.67
CA LEU A 29 -3.30 21.46 -17.19
C LEU A 29 -3.86 22.73 -16.52
N SER A 30 -3.45 23.02 -15.28
CA SER A 30 -3.93 24.19 -14.55
C SER A 30 -3.42 25.51 -15.12
N GLY A 31 -2.23 25.54 -15.73
CA GLY A 31 -1.53 26.78 -16.10
C GLY A 31 -1.20 27.71 -14.93
N LYS A 32 -1.30 27.23 -13.67
CA LYS A 32 -1.11 28.03 -12.44
C LYS A 32 0.24 27.80 -11.75
N VAL A 33 1.00 26.80 -12.20
CA VAL A 33 2.29 26.40 -11.65
C VAL A 33 3.39 26.74 -12.66
N ASP A 34 4.47 27.39 -12.21
CA ASP A 34 5.57 27.81 -13.08
C ASP A 34 6.57 26.65 -13.31
N HIS A 35 6.98 25.98 -12.23
CA HIS A 35 7.84 24.79 -12.28
C HIS A 35 7.30 23.66 -11.40
N ILE A 36 7.49 22.42 -11.87
CA ILE A 36 7.06 21.19 -11.19
C ILE A 36 8.32 20.41 -10.81
N TYR A 37 8.58 20.30 -9.51
CA TYR A 37 9.73 19.61 -8.97
C TYR A 37 9.34 18.31 -8.26
N GLY A 38 10.24 17.34 -8.26
CA GLY A 38 10.19 16.13 -7.43
C GLY A 38 11.34 16.12 -6.42
N ALA A 39 11.06 15.86 -5.14
CA ALA A 39 12.13 15.69 -4.15
C ALA A 39 12.62 14.23 -4.11
N VAL A 40 13.94 14.04 -4.25
CA VAL A 40 14.55 12.70 -4.24
C VAL A 40 14.65 12.18 -2.82
N ASN A 41 14.05 11.03 -2.53
CA ASN A 41 13.98 10.40 -1.20
C ASN A 41 13.17 11.22 -0.19
N GLY A 42 11.97 11.64 -0.57
CA GLY A 42 10.98 12.18 0.36
C GLY A 42 11.43 13.48 1.04
N ILE A 43 11.11 13.61 2.33
CA ILE A 43 11.42 14.83 3.11
C ILE A 43 12.92 15.02 3.35
N GLU A 44 13.71 13.94 3.36
CA GLU A 44 15.18 14.04 3.42
C GLU A 44 15.72 14.71 2.14
N GLY A 45 15.11 14.42 1.00
CA GLY A 45 15.36 15.12 -0.26
C GLY A 45 15.08 16.61 -0.21
N VAL A 46 14.05 17.00 0.56
CA VAL A 46 13.72 18.41 0.80
C VAL A 46 14.83 19.08 1.61
N LEU A 47 15.18 18.52 2.76
CA LEU A 47 16.24 19.05 3.64
C LEU A 47 17.61 19.10 2.94
N ALA A 48 17.88 18.16 2.03
CA ALA A 48 19.10 18.10 1.23
C ALA A 48 19.05 18.90 -0.08
N GLU A 49 17.93 19.59 -0.38
CA GLU A 49 17.69 20.34 -1.61
C GLU A 49 17.92 19.53 -2.91
N LYS A 50 17.61 18.23 -2.87
CA LYS A 50 17.73 17.30 -4.02
C LYS A 50 16.45 17.29 -4.84
N PHE A 51 16.32 18.27 -5.74
CA PHE A 51 15.13 18.43 -6.59
C PHE A 51 15.38 18.06 -8.06
N LEU A 52 14.43 17.31 -8.63
CA LEU A 52 14.36 17.00 -10.06
C LEU A 52 13.30 17.87 -10.73
N ASP A 53 13.63 18.43 -11.90
CA ASP A 53 12.66 19.13 -12.75
C ASP A 53 11.77 18.11 -13.47
N LEU A 54 10.62 17.81 -12.87
CA LEU A 54 9.67 16.84 -13.41
C LEU A 54 8.98 17.34 -14.68
N GLY A 55 8.81 18.65 -14.83
CA GLY A 55 8.26 19.24 -16.06
C GLY A 55 9.11 18.91 -17.29
N LYS A 56 10.45 18.88 -17.15
CA LYS A 56 11.35 18.45 -18.22
C LYS A 56 11.46 16.93 -18.36
N LYS A 57 11.44 16.20 -17.24
CA LYS A 57 11.57 14.74 -17.27
C LYS A 57 10.33 14.05 -17.83
N LEU A 58 9.15 14.63 -17.64
CA LEU A 58 7.85 14.10 -18.02
C LEU A 58 7.17 15.00 -19.06
N ASP A 59 7.90 15.30 -20.13
CA ASP A 59 7.54 16.22 -21.22
C ASP A 59 6.54 15.66 -22.26
N SER A 60 6.06 14.43 -22.08
CA SER A 60 5.23 13.71 -23.04
C SER A 60 4.25 12.76 -22.37
N ALA A 61 3.11 12.53 -23.03
CA ALA A 61 2.10 11.58 -22.56
C ALA A 61 2.64 10.15 -22.43
N GLU A 62 3.58 9.77 -23.30
CA GLU A 62 4.25 8.47 -23.29
C GLU A 62 5.09 8.28 -22.02
N LYS A 63 5.88 9.28 -21.62
CA LYS A 63 6.65 9.23 -20.36
C LYS A 63 5.76 9.26 -19.12
N ILE A 64 4.67 10.02 -19.15
CA ILE A 64 3.66 10.02 -18.08
C ILE A 64 3.03 8.63 -17.94
N SER A 65 2.65 8.01 -19.06
CA SER A 65 2.10 6.65 -19.09
C SER A 65 3.12 5.62 -18.60
N LEU A 66 4.38 5.72 -19.03
CA LEU A 66 5.45 4.84 -18.57
C LEU A 66 5.74 4.99 -17.07
N LEU A 67 5.67 6.21 -16.54
CA LEU A 67 5.78 6.47 -15.10
C LEU A 67 4.66 5.76 -14.33
N MET A 68 3.40 5.85 -14.79
CA MET A 68 2.27 5.16 -14.16
C MET A 68 2.47 3.63 -14.11
N GLN A 69 3.19 3.07 -15.07
CA GLN A 69 3.46 1.63 -15.20
C GLN A 69 4.76 1.19 -14.51
N THR A 70 5.56 2.13 -14.02
CA THR A 70 6.83 1.83 -13.36
C THR A 70 6.58 1.51 -11.89
N PRO A 71 7.01 0.34 -11.37
CA PRO A 71 6.82 -0.01 -9.98
C PRO A 71 7.72 0.85 -9.07
N ALA A 72 7.51 0.68 -7.78
CA ALA A 72 8.28 1.37 -6.75
C ALA A 72 8.11 2.90 -6.77
N ALA A 73 8.92 3.61 -6.00
CA ALA A 73 8.89 5.06 -5.93
C ALA A 73 9.95 5.63 -6.89
N ALA A 74 9.54 6.22 -8.01
CA ALA A 74 10.43 6.76 -9.04
C ALA A 74 11.22 8.01 -8.58
N LEU A 75 10.81 8.63 -7.47
CA LEU A 75 11.56 9.70 -6.79
C LEU A 75 12.40 9.15 -5.63
N GLY A 76 12.44 7.84 -5.43
CA GLY A 76 12.94 7.25 -4.20
C GLY A 76 12.01 7.53 -3.02
N SER A 77 12.41 7.09 -1.83
CA SER A 77 11.57 7.19 -0.63
C SER A 77 12.44 7.31 0.62
N CYS A 78 11.84 7.75 1.72
CA CYS A 78 12.44 7.81 3.04
C CYS A 78 11.50 7.26 4.11
N ARG A 79 12.05 7.04 5.31
CA ARG A 79 11.29 6.76 6.54
C ARG A 79 11.55 7.79 7.65
N TYR A 80 12.12 8.94 7.30
CA TYR A 80 12.36 10.04 8.24
C TYR A 80 11.04 10.59 8.78
N LYS A 81 10.91 10.65 10.11
CA LYS A 81 9.75 11.19 10.83
C LYS A 81 10.12 12.55 11.39
N LEU A 82 9.33 13.57 11.09
CA LEU A 82 9.48 14.87 11.74
C LEU A 82 9.13 14.77 13.23
N GLY A 83 9.94 15.40 14.07
CA GLY A 83 9.69 15.52 15.51
C GLY A 83 8.42 16.32 15.83
N ASP A 84 8.13 16.51 17.13
CA ASP A 84 7.06 17.43 17.52
C ASP A 84 7.53 18.87 17.29
N PRO A 85 6.80 19.68 16.49
CA PRO A 85 7.16 21.09 16.27
C PRO A 85 7.20 21.94 17.54
N LYS A 86 6.60 21.49 18.66
CA LYS A 86 6.71 22.17 19.95
C LYS A 86 8.05 21.94 20.65
N GLU A 87 8.72 20.83 20.33
CA GLU A 87 9.98 20.42 20.94
C GLU A 87 11.18 20.76 20.05
N ASN A 88 11.02 20.62 18.73
CA ASN A 88 12.05 20.94 17.75
C ASN A 88 11.42 21.63 16.53
N THR A 89 11.69 22.93 16.36
CA THR A 89 11.24 23.72 15.20
C THR A 89 12.25 23.74 14.05
N GLU A 90 13.48 23.28 14.24
CA GLU A 90 14.59 23.48 13.30
C GLU A 90 14.27 22.88 11.92
N ASP A 91 13.78 21.64 11.89
CA ASP A 91 13.38 20.97 10.64
C ASP A 91 12.26 21.73 9.93
N PHE A 92 11.28 22.23 10.67
CA PHE A 92 10.13 22.95 10.12
C PHE A 92 10.55 24.30 9.52
N GLU A 93 11.38 25.03 10.25
CA GLU A 93 11.93 26.32 9.81
C GLU A 93 12.83 26.16 8.59
N GLU A 94 13.67 25.11 8.56
CA GLU A 94 14.54 24.83 7.43
C GLU A 94 13.74 24.42 6.19
N ILE A 95 12.76 23.52 6.32
CA ILE A 95 11.86 23.14 5.21
C ILE A 95 11.19 24.38 4.61
N LEU A 96 10.66 25.29 5.43
CA LEU A 96 10.03 26.52 4.95
C LEU A 96 11.02 27.50 4.33
N ARG A 97 12.25 27.59 4.85
CA ARG A 97 13.33 28.39 4.28
C ARG A 97 13.72 27.88 2.90
N ILE A 98 13.82 26.56 2.75
CA ILE A 98 14.06 25.89 1.46
C ILE A 98 12.90 26.16 0.51
N PHE A 99 11.65 25.98 0.94
CA PHE A 99 10.50 26.25 0.10
C PHE A 99 10.48 27.69 -0.42
N ARG A 100 10.73 28.68 0.44
CA ARG A 100 10.80 30.09 0.01
C ARG A 100 11.94 30.36 -0.96
N ARG A 101 13.12 29.78 -0.70
CA ARG A 101 14.32 29.91 -1.55
C ARG A 101 14.09 29.37 -2.96
N HIS A 102 13.34 28.28 -3.09
CA HIS A 102 12.97 27.67 -4.37
C HIS A 102 11.59 28.10 -4.88
N GLU A 103 10.98 29.11 -4.26
CA GLU A 103 9.64 29.63 -4.57
C GLU A 103 8.54 28.54 -4.63
N ILE A 104 8.72 27.49 -3.83
CA ILE A 104 7.76 26.40 -3.65
C ILE A 104 6.61 26.91 -2.80
N ARG A 105 5.42 26.89 -3.40
CA ARG A 105 4.17 27.27 -2.74
C ARG A 105 3.25 26.09 -2.49
N TYR A 106 3.43 25.01 -3.22
CA TYR A 106 2.59 23.83 -3.16
C TYR A 106 3.48 22.64 -2.87
N PHE A 107 3.26 21.97 -1.74
CA PHE A 107 3.96 20.74 -1.40
C PHE A 107 2.96 19.59 -1.29
N ILE A 108 3.13 18.57 -2.12
CA ILE A 108 2.29 17.38 -2.11
C ILE A 108 3.12 16.20 -1.63
N TYR A 109 2.72 15.60 -0.52
CA TYR A 109 3.42 14.47 0.07
C TYR A 109 2.62 13.18 -0.08
N ILE A 110 3.16 12.24 -0.85
CA ILE A 110 2.51 10.98 -1.19
C ILE A 110 3.01 9.91 -0.23
N GLY A 111 2.11 9.32 0.57
CA GLY A 111 2.54 8.40 1.61
C GLY A 111 1.45 7.78 2.46
N GLY A 112 1.90 7.02 3.47
CA GLY A 112 1.03 6.33 4.43
C GLY A 112 0.81 7.15 5.69
N ASN A 113 0.49 6.49 6.81
CA ASN A 113 0.20 7.15 8.08
C ASN A 113 1.29 8.12 8.56
N ASP A 114 2.56 7.70 8.55
CA ASP A 114 3.70 8.55 8.94
C ASP A 114 3.86 9.79 8.04
N SER A 115 3.52 9.68 6.76
CA SER A 115 3.57 10.79 5.82
C SER A 115 2.39 11.75 6.03
N MET A 116 1.20 11.22 6.36
CA MET A 116 0.06 12.05 6.75
C MET A 116 0.29 12.77 8.07
N ASP A 117 1.00 12.15 9.02
CA ASP A 117 1.48 12.82 10.23
C ASP A 117 2.44 13.97 9.91
N THR A 118 3.37 13.78 8.97
CA THR A 118 4.25 14.85 8.46
C THR A 118 3.45 16.01 7.84
N VAL A 119 2.46 15.72 7.00
CA VAL A 119 1.57 16.73 6.39
C VAL A 119 0.78 17.47 7.48
N ASN A 120 0.27 16.76 8.49
CA ASN A 120 -0.46 17.34 9.61
C ASN A 120 0.42 18.30 10.41
N LYS A 121 1.62 17.88 10.80
CA LYS A 121 2.57 18.69 11.57
C LYS A 121 3.01 19.93 10.79
N LEU A 122 3.42 19.78 9.52
CA LEU A 122 3.86 20.91 8.70
C LEU A 122 2.73 21.92 8.43
N SER A 123 1.54 21.44 8.07
CA SER A 123 0.39 22.34 7.82
C SER A 123 -0.07 23.07 9.08
N LYS A 124 -0.08 22.40 10.23
CA LYS A 124 -0.36 23.02 11.53
C LYS A 124 0.68 24.07 11.90
N TYR A 125 1.97 23.73 11.75
CA TYR A 125 3.06 24.67 11.99
C TYR A 125 2.94 25.92 11.11
N CYS A 126 2.61 25.75 9.81
CA CYS A 126 2.36 26.88 8.90
C CYS A 126 1.24 27.78 9.43
N LYS A 127 0.11 27.18 9.84
CA LYS A 127 -1.05 27.92 10.36
C LYS A 127 -0.73 28.68 11.65
N GLU A 128 -0.03 28.05 12.59
CA GLU A 128 0.31 28.64 13.89
C GLU A 128 1.34 29.77 13.77
N ASN A 129 2.19 29.75 12.74
CA ASN A 129 3.23 30.75 12.48
C ASN A 129 2.86 31.77 11.39
N GLY A 130 1.59 31.83 10.96
CA GLY A 130 1.13 32.81 9.97
C GLY A 130 1.73 32.65 8.57
N VAL A 131 2.11 31.42 8.19
CA VAL A 131 2.64 31.09 6.86
C VAL A 131 1.47 30.87 5.90
N GLU A 132 1.14 31.90 5.13
CA GLU A 132 0.00 31.92 4.20
C GLU A 132 0.39 31.67 2.72
N ASP A 133 1.69 31.55 2.45
CA ASP A 133 2.26 31.43 1.11
C ASP A 133 2.54 29.97 0.68
N VAL A 134 2.58 29.04 1.62
CA VAL A 134 2.87 27.60 1.43
C VAL A 134 1.65 26.74 1.80
N PHE A 135 1.29 25.80 0.91
CA PHE A 135 0.19 24.86 1.11
C PHE A 135 0.69 23.42 1.04
N VAL A 136 0.59 22.71 2.16
CA VAL A 136 1.01 21.31 2.31
C VAL A 136 -0.21 20.40 2.25
N VAL A 137 -0.20 19.44 1.31
CA VAL A 137 -1.32 18.54 1.03
C VAL A 137 -0.84 17.10 0.96
N GLY A 138 -1.62 16.16 1.49
CA GLY A 138 -1.35 14.73 1.43
C GLY A 138 -2.01 14.05 0.24
N ALA A 139 -1.36 13.04 -0.33
CA ALA A 139 -1.99 12.05 -1.19
C ALA A 139 -1.79 10.66 -0.57
N PRO A 140 -2.86 9.85 -0.45
CA PRO A 140 -2.79 8.57 0.25
C PRO A 140 -1.99 7.54 -0.56
N LYS A 141 -1.26 6.68 0.13
CA LYS A 141 -0.56 5.52 -0.44
C LYS A 141 -0.31 4.50 0.64
N THR A 142 -0.67 3.25 0.40
CA THR A 142 -0.32 2.11 1.28
C THR A 142 -0.85 0.83 0.63
N ILE A 143 -0.04 -0.24 0.59
CA ILE A 143 -0.56 -1.55 0.18
C ILE A 143 -1.41 -2.19 1.28
N ASP A 144 -1.23 -1.78 2.53
CA ASP A 144 -1.93 -2.35 3.68
C ASP A 144 -3.40 -1.92 3.74
N ASN A 145 -3.79 -0.95 2.89
CA ASN A 145 -5.14 -0.37 2.83
C ASN A 145 -5.64 0.15 4.19
N ASP A 146 -4.74 0.70 5.00
CA ASP A 146 -4.96 1.01 6.41
C ASP A 146 -5.21 2.50 6.70
N LEU A 147 -5.23 3.37 5.69
CA LEU A 147 -5.60 4.78 5.90
C LEU A 147 -7.11 4.93 6.09
N VAL A 148 -7.50 5.61 7.17
CA VAL A 148 -8.89 6.02 7.41
C VAL A 148 -9.28 7.21 6.52
N GLY A 149 -10.58 7.45 6.38
CA GLY A 149 -11.08 8.60 5.62
C GLY A 149 -11.00 8.45 4.10
N THR A 150 -10.60 7.29 3.58
CA THR A 150 -10.65 6.90 2.17
C THR A 150 -11.18 5.47 2.03
N ASP A 151 -12.00 5.20 1.00
CA ASP A 151 -12.59 3.89 0.73
C ASP A 151 -11.50 2.81 0.61
N HIS A 152 -10.49 3.08 -0.20
CA HIS A 152 -9.31 2.25 -0.34
C HIS A 152 -8.08 3.12 -0.67
N CYS A 153 -6.89 2.51 -0.71
CA CYS A 153 -5.61 3.22 -0.85
C CYS A 153 -4.87 2.87 -2.15
N PRO A 154 -4.23 3.86 -2.81
CA PRO A 154 -3.32 3.62 -3.92
C PRO A 154 -2.26 2.54 -3.65
N GLY A 155 -2.20 1.57 -4.54
CA GLY A 155 -1.28 0.43 -4.51
C GLY A 155 -1.91 -0.84 -3.94
N PHE A 156 -2.98 -0.73 -3.15
CA PHE A 156 -3.68 -1.91 -2.61
C PHE A 156 -4.32 -2.73 -3.71
N GLY A 157 -5.05 -2.10 -4.65
CA GLY A 157 -5.76 -2.82 -5.70
C GLY A 157 -4.82 -3.64 -6.59
N SER A 158 -3.63 -3.12 -6.90
CA SER A 158 -2.61 -3.85 -7.67
C SER A 158 -1.99 -5.00 -6.86
N ALA A 159 -1.71 -4.78 -5.57
CA ALA A 159 -1.21 -5.86 -4.70
C ALA A 159 -2.27 -6.97 -4.51
N ALA A 160 -3.53 -6.60 -4.31
CA ALA A 160 -4.67 -7.51 -4.26
C ALA A 160 -4.83 -8.30 -5.57
N LYS A 161 -4.67 -7.66 -6.73
CA LYS A 161 -4.71 -8.34 -8.04
C LYS A 161 -3.59 -9.36 -8.18
N TYR A 162 -2.37 -9.00 -7.77
CA TYR A 162 -1.24 -9.92 -7.74
C TYR A 162 -1.52 -11.14 -6.86
N LEU A 163 -2.06 -10.93 -5.65
CA LEU A 163 -2.42 -12.01 -4.75
C LEU A 163 -3.50 -12.90 -5.36
N ALA A 164 -4.57 -12.32 -5.90
CA ALA A 164 -5.64 -13.06 -6.55
C ALA A 164 -5.12 -14.01 -7.65
N ALA A 165 -4.27 -13.51 -8.55
CA ALA A 165 -3.70 -14.30 -9.63
C ALA A 165 -2.72 -15.36 -9.10
N THR A 166 -1.84 -14.98 -8.17
CA THR A 166 -0.85 -15.89 -7.57
C THR A 166 -1.53 -17.06 -6.88
N PHE A 167 -2.56 -16.81 -6.08
CA PHE A 167 -3.30 -17.87 -5.40
C PHE A 167 -4.09 -18.75 -6.38
N ALA A 168 -4.65 -18.19 -7.45
CA ALA A 168 -5.30 -18.98 -8.50
C ALA A 168 -4.31 -19.90 -9.24
N GLU A 169 -3.08 -19.46 -9.48
CA GLU A 169 -2.02 -20.27 -10.10
C GLU A 169 -1.45 -21.31 -9.13
N LEU A 170 -1.24 -20.93 -7.87
CA LEU A 170 -0.82 -21.86 -6.81
C LEU A 170 -1.85 -22.95 -6.58
N GLU A 171 -3.13 -22.63 -6.62
CA GLU A 171 -4.22 -23.62 -6.57
C GLU A 171 -4.01 -24.68 -7.66
N ARG A 172 -3.73 -24.27 -8.90
CA ARG A 172 -3.48 -25.22 -10.01
C ARG A 172 -2.25 -26.09 -9.78
N ASP A 173 -1.14 -25.52 -9.34
CA ASP A 173 0.10 -26.27 -9.07
C ASP A 173 -0.07 -27.27 -7.92
N CYS A 174 -0.79 -26.86 -6.87
CA CYS A 174 -1.01 -27.67 -5.68
C CYS A 174 -1.85 -28.92 -5.98
N HIS A 175 -2.77 -28.86 -6.94
CA HIS A 175 -3.63 -29.99 -7.33
C HIS A 175 -2.98 -31.01 -8.28
N VAL A 176 -1.69 -30.88 -8.63
CA VAL A 176 -1.03 -31.77 -9.60
C VAL A 176 -0.79 -33.19 -9.07
N TYR A 177 -0.69 -33.38 -7.75
CA TYR A 177 -0.32 -34.66 -7.14
C TYR A 177 -1.38 -35.21 -6.19
N GLU A 178 -1.63 -36.51 -6.26
CA GLU A 178 -2.54 -37.26 -5.36
C GLU A 178 -1.90 -37.58 -3.99
N LYS A 179 -1.10 -36.66 -3.44
CA LYS A 179 -0.45 -36.84 -2.14
C LYS A 179 -0.80 -35.70 -1.22
N LYS A 180 -1.25 -36.05 -0.01
CA LYS A 180 -1.49 -35.13 1.11
C LYS A 180 -0.35 -34.12 1.26
N ALA A 181 -0.64 -32.87 0.91
CA ALA A 181 0.30 -31.76 0.97
C ALA A 181 -0.37 -30.47 1.45
N VAL A 182 0.41 -29.64 2.13
CA VAL A 182 -0.01 -28.32 2.60
C VAL A 182 0.94 -27.27 2.04
N THR A 183 0.38 -26.23 1.43
CA THR A 183 1.12 -25.04 0.98
C THR A 183 0.65 -23.84 1.79
N ILE A 184 1.55 -23.23 2.55
CA ILE A 184 1.27 -22.06 3.40
C ILE A 184 1.91 -20.84 2.76
N VAL A 185 1.10 -19.82 2.45
CA VAL A 185 1.54 -18.61 1.76
C VAL A 185 1.42 -17.43 2.70
N GLU A 186 2.56 -16.79 3.01
CA GLU A 186 2.65 -15.58 3.82
C GLU A 186 2.46 -14.34 2.95
N VAL A 187 1.51 -13.50 3.38
CA VAL A 187 1.09 -12.27 2.72
C VAL A 187 1.46 -11.08 3.63
N MET A 188 1.90 -9.96 3.05
CA MET A 188 2.18 -8.75 3.83
C MET A 188 0.90 -8.20 4.46
N GLY A 189 1.04 -7.41 5.53
CA GLY A 189 -0.09 -6.80 6.20
C GLY A 189 0.05 -6.88 7.72
N ARG A 190 1.09 -6.25 8.25
CA ARG A 190 1.45 -6.31 9.69
C ARG A 190 0.28 -6.05 10.64
N ASN A 191 -0.50 -5.01 10.36
CA ASN A 191 -1.53 -4.51 11.26
C ASN A 191 -2.96 -4.70 10.71
N ALA A 192 -3.13 -5.02 9.43
CA ALA A 192 -4.45 -5.18 8.82
C ALA A 192 -4.45 -6.30 7.76
N GLY A 193 -5.50 -7.13 7.78
CA GLY A 193 -5.62 -8.33 6.96
C GLY A 193 -6.08 -8.07 5.52
N TRP A 194 -6.22 -6.84 5.07
CA TRP A 194 -6.80 -6.51 3.75
C TRP A 194 -6.14 -7.23 2.58
N LEU A 195 -4.80 -7.34 2.57
CA LEU A 195 -4.06 -8.06 1.55
C LEU A 195 -4.30 -9.57 1.65
N THR A 196 -4.25 -10.13 2.86
CA THR A 196 -4.49 -11.57 3.06
C THR A 196 -5.92 -11.95 2.64
N ALA A 197 -6.90 -11.09 2.92
CA ALA A 197 -8.28 -11.25 2.46
C ALA A 197 -8.40 -11.25 0.93
N ALA A 198 -7.53 -10.52 0.22
CA ALA A 198 -7.51 -10.49 -1.25
C ALA A 198 -7.09 -11.82 -1.89
N SER A 199 -6.48 -12.75 -1.13
CA SER A 199 -6.21 -14.12 -1.64
C SER A 199 -7.50 -14.85 -2.03
N ALA A 200 -8.64 -14.55 -1.39
CA ALA A 200 -9.95 -15.09 -1.72
C ALA A 200 -10.44 -14.68 -3.12
N LEU A 201 -9.93 -13.58 -3.69
CA LEU A 201 -10.27 -13.15 -5.05
C LEU A 201 -9.86 -14.15 -6.13
N SER A 202 -8.96 -15.09 -5.84
CA SER A 202 -8.68 -16.23 -6.74
C SER A 202 -9.93 -17.02 -7.13
N ARG A 203 -10.98 -16.98 -6.29
CA ARG A 203 -12.28 -17.65 -6.50
C ARG A 203 -13.12 -17.04 -7.63
N VAL A 204 -12.85 -15.80 -8.06
CA VAL A 204 -13.74 -15.06 -8.98
C VAL A 204 -13.93 -15.73 -10.34
N ASN A 205 -12.99 -16.58 -10.75
CA ASN A 205 -13.06 -17.36 -11.99
C ASN A 205 -13.48 -18.82 -11.77
N GLY A 206 -14.20 -19.11 -10.68
CA GLY A 206 -14.74 -20.44 -10.37
C GLY A 206 -13.73 -21.42 -9.75
N GLY A 207 -12.54 -20.95 -9.38
CA GLY A 207 -11.62 -21.70 -8.53
C GLY A 207 -12.11 -21.75 -7.08
N GLU A 208 -11.54 -22.64 -6.28
CA GLU A 208 -11.86 -22.75 -4.86
C GLU A 208 -11.07 -21.73 -4.02
N GLY A 209 -9.94 -21.25 -4.54
CA GLY A 209 -9.01 -20.39 -3.82
C GLY A 209 -8.36 -21.10 -2.61
N PRO A 210 -7.78 -20.33 -1.66
CA PRO A 210 -7.27 -20.90 -0.43
C PRO A 210 -8.37 -21.62 0.34
N ASN A 211 -8.01 -22.76 0.94
CA ASN A 211 -8.90 -23.54 1.79
C ASN A 211 -9.03 -22.94 3.20
N LEU A 212 -8.03 -22.16 3.62
CA LEU A 212 -7.98 -21.44 4.89
C LEU A 212 -7.30 -20.07 4.67
N ILE A 213 -7.85 -19.02 5.27
CA ILE A 213 -7.38 -17.63 5.18
C ILE A 213 -7.35 -17.03 6.59
N TYR A 214 -6.16 -16.86 7.17
CA TYR A 214 -6.00 -16.28 8.51
C TYR A 214 -5.54 -14.84 8.42
N LEU A 215 -6.45 -13.93 8.77
CA LEU A 215 -6.18 -12.50 8.89
C LEU A 215 -5.53 -12.18 10.25
N CYS A 216 -5.00 -10.96 10.40
CA CYS A 216 -4.36 -10.52 11.64
C CYS A 216 -5.32 -9.84 12.62
N GLU A 217 -6.60 -9.66 12.27
CA GLU A 217 -7.59 -9.09 13.18
C GLU A 217 -8.04 -10.05 14.29
N PRO A 218 -8.33 -11.35 14.01
CA PRO A 218 -8.61 -12.33 15.06
C PRO A 218 -7.31 -12.81 15.74
N ALA A 219 -7.41 -13.17 17.03
CA ALA A 219 -6.32 -13.88 17.70
C ALA A 219 -6.11 -15.25 17.04
N PHE A 220 -4.86 -15.56 16.70
CA PHE A 220 -4.45 -16.80 16.09
C PHE A 220 -4.23 -17.89 17.16
N ASP A 221 -4.89 -19.03 16.98
CA ASP A 221 -4.70 -20.22 17.81
C ASP A 221 -4.03 -21.32 16.98
N THR A 222 -2.79 -21.64 17.35
CA THR A 222 -1.97 -22.65 16.66
C THR A 222 -2.59 -24.05 16.71
N GLU A 223 -3.22 -24.44 17.82
CA GLU A 223 -3.80 -25.78 17.93
C GLU A 223 -5.10 -25.87 17.12
N GLN A 224 -5.90 -24.79 17.08
CA GLN A 224 -7.06 -24.71 16.20
C GLN A 224 -6.62 -24.73 14.72
N PHE A 225 -5.58 -23.97 14.35
CA PHE A 225 -5.01 -24.01 12.99
C PHE A 225 -4.60 -25.42 12.57
N LEU A 226 -3.89 -26.16 13.42
CA LEU A 226 -3.48 -27.53 13.12
C LEU A 226 -4.69 -28.44 12.92
N LYS A 227 -5.75 -28.26 13.71
CA LYS A 227 -7.01 -29.00 13.57
C LYS A 227 -7.69 -28.66 12.25
N ASP A 228 -7.81 -27.39 11.89
CA ASP A 228 -8.42 -26.94 10.63
C ASP A 228 -7.68 -27.54 9.42
N VAL A 229 -6.35 -27.54 9.45
CA VAL A 229 -5.52 -28.17 8.41
C VAL A 229 -5.77 -29.68 8.33
N GLN A 230 -5.84 -30.38 9.46
CA GLN A 230 -6.16 -31.82 9.48
C GLN A 230 -7.53 -32.10 8.86
N GLU A 231 -8.56 -31.34 9.25
CA GLU A 231 -9.92 -31.50 8.73
C GLU A 231 -9.99 -31.26 7.21
N LYS A 232 -9.26 -30.27 6.68
CA LYS A 232 -9.17 -30.06 5.23
C LYS A 232 -8.42 -31.19 4.53
N LEU A 233 -7.35 -31.73 5.13
CA LEU A 233 -6.61 -32.87 4.59
C LEU A 233 -7.39 -34.19 4.62
N GLU A 234 -8.48 -34.30 5.38
CA GLU A 234 -9.42 -35.43 5.31
C GLU A 234 -10.33 -35.35 4.08
N GLN A 235 -10.58 -34.13 3.58
CA GLN A 235 -11.48 -33.85 2.47
C GLN A 235 -10.73 -33.73 1.14
N LYS A 236 -9.47 -33.30 1.18
CA LYS A 236 -8.65 -32.96 0.01
C LYS A 236 -7.22 -33.46 0.15
N ASP A 237 -6.61 -33.81 -0.98
CA ASP A 237 -5.18 -34.18 -1.02
C ASP A 237 -4.25 -32.97 -0.96
N SER A 238 -4.73 -31.78 -1.28
CA SER A 238 -3.94 -30.56 -1.19
C SER A 238 -4.70 -29.48 -0.44
N VAL A 239 -4.01 -28.83 0.49
CA VAL A 239 -4.53 -27.70 1.27
C VAL A 239 -3.66 -26.47 1.03
N LEU A 240 -4.27 -25.42 0.48
CA LEU A 240 -3.66 -24.11 0.28
C LEU A 240 -4.12 -23.15 1.39
N VAL A 241 -3.17 -22.56 2.09
CA VAL A 241 -3.41 -21.66 3.23
C VAL A 241 -2.84 -20.28 2.91
N ALA A 242 -3.63 -19.23 3.12
CA ALA A 242 -3.15 -17.85 3.14
C ALA A 242 -3.06 -17.38 4.59
N ILE A 243 -1.93 -16.77 4.98
CA ILE A 243 -1.77 -16.14 6.30
C ILE A 243 -1.24 -14.73 6.15
N SER A 244 -1.67 -13.83 7.04
CA SER A 244 -0.99 -12.55 7.22
C SER A 244 0.34 -12.76 7.94
N GLU A 245 1.38 -12.02 7.56
CA GLU A 245 2.61 -11.92 8.35
C GLU A 245 2.30 -11.48 9.80
N GLY A 246 1.25 -10.67 9.97
CA GLY A 246 0.82 -10.07 11.24
C GLY A 246 -0.05 -10.95 12.13
N ILE A 247 -0.22 -12.25 11.86
CA ILE A 247 -0.96 -13.13 12.78
C ILE A 247 -0.28 -13.16 14.16
N HIS A 248 -1.09 -13.09 15.22
CA HIS A 248 -0.61 -13.00 16.59
C HIS A 248 -1.51 -13.78 17.56
N ASP A 249 -0.95 -14.25 18.66
CA ASP A 249 -1.70 -14.96 19.70
C ASP A 249 -2.63 -14.01 20.48
N SER A 250 -3.39 -14.55 21.44
CA SER A 250 -4.29 -13.77 22.31
C SER A 250 -3.57 -12.78 23.23
N GLU A 251 -2.25 -12.92 23.40
CA GLU A 251 -1.38 -12.02 24.17
C GLU A 251 -0.76 -10.92 23.26
N GLY A 252 -1.04 -10.97 21.96
CA GLY A 252 -0.51 -10.02 20.97
C GLY A 252 0.91 -10.34 20.50
N ARG A 253 1.46 -11.52 20.82
CA ARG A 253 2.77 -11.95 20.32
C ARG A 253 2.64 -12.51 18.92
N TYR A 254 3.49 -12.06 18.01
CA TYR A 254 3.48 -12.53 16.63
C TYR A 254 3.93 -13.99 16.55
N VAL A 255 3.34 -14.75 15.62
CA VAL A 255 3.70 -16.16 15.42
C VAL A 255 5.17 -16.31 14.97
N SER A 256 5.69 -15.36 14.20
CA SER A 256 7.08 -15.32 13.76
C SER A 256 8.10 -15.16 14.91
N GLU A 257 7.71 -14.54 16.02
CA GLU A 257 8.55 -14.37 17.22
C GLU A 257 8.75 -15.68 17.98
N GLN A 258 7.96 -16.73 17.70
CA GLN A 258 8.09 -18.01 18.38
C GLN A 258 9.36 -18.79 17.99
N VAL A 259 10.03 -18.41 16.90
CA VAL A 259 11.21 -19.11 16.36
C VAL A 259 12.41 -18.19 16.10
N GLN A 260 12.21 -16.88 15.89
CA GLN A 260 13.32 -15.94 15.70
C GLN A 260 13.75 -15.25 17.01
N SER A 261 15.01 -15.45 17.41
CA SER A 261 15.64 -14.73 18.52
C SER A 261 15.78 -13.23 18.23
N ASP A 262 15.16 -12.38 19.04
CA ASP A 262 15.47 -10.96 19.37
C ASP A 262 16.06 -10.04 18.26
N ALA A 263 15.75 -10.26 16.99
CA ALA A 263 16.15 -9.36 15.91
C ALA A 263 15.10 -8.25 15.77
N GLN A 264 15.37 -7.10 16.38
CA GLN A 264 14.62 -5.86 16.14
C GLN A 264 15.21 -5.10 14.94
N ASP A 265 14.35 -4.49 14.12
CA ASP A 265 14.79 -3.54 13.11
C ASP A 265 15.30 -2.23 13.74
N GLN A 266 15.87 -1.32 12.92
CA GLN A 266 16.41 -0.04 13.40
C GLN A 266 15.34 0.90 14.02
N PHE A 267 14.07 0.51 14.03
CA PHE A 267 12.95 1.24 14.60
C PHE A 267 12.36 0.56 15.86
N GLY A 268 12.98 -0.53 16.34
CA GLY A 268 12.53 -1.27 17.52
C GLY A 268 11.34 -2.19 17.26
N HIS A 269 11.01 -2.49 16.00
CA HIS A 269 10.00 -3.49 15.69
C HIS A 269 10.65 -4.87 15.50
N SER A 270 10.05 -5.91 16.06
CA SER A 270 10.42 -7.30 15.77
C SER A 270 10.35 -7.59 14.27
N TYR A 271 11.24 -8.44 13.76
CA TYR A 271 11.07 -9.04 12.43
C TYR A 271 9.82 -9.94 12.45
N ILE A 272 8.77 -9.52 11.73
CA ILE A 272 7.46 -10.20 11.72
C ILE A 272 7.34 -11.21 10.56
N ALA A 273 8.30 -11.23 9.63
CA ALA A 273 8.33 -12.19 8.53
C ALA A 273 8.76 -13.60 9.02
N GLY A 274 8.17 -14.64 8.43
CA GLY A 274 8.52 -16.03 8.69
C GLY A 274 7.47 -16.84 9.46
N SER A 275 6.30 -16.26 9.74
CA SER A 275 5.13 -16.96 10.28
C SER A 275 4.80 -18.24 9.49
N ALA A 276 4.87 -18.20 8.15
CA ALA A 276 4.61 -19.39 7.33
C ALA A 276 5.65 -20.48 7.53
N LYS A 277 6.91 -20.11 7.79
CA LYS A 277 7.97 -21.08 8.05
C LYS A 277 7.80 -21.77 9.40
N VAL A 278 7.41 -21.01 10.43
CA VAL A 278 7.04 -21.55 11.75
C VAL A 278 5.90 -22.56 11.61
N LEU A 279 4.83 -22.18 10.92
CA LEU A 279 3.69 -23.06 10.70
C LEU A 279 4.04 -24.27 9.82
N GLU A 280 4.95 -24.14 8.85
CA GLU A 280 5.44 -25.28 8.05
C GLU A 280 6.07 -26.36 8.94
N GLU A 281 6.90 -25.97 9.89
CA GLU A 281 7.57 -26.89 10.83
C GLU A 281 6.55 -27.55 11.76
N LEU A 282 5.62 -26.78 12.32
CA LEU A 282 4.56 -27.30 13.18
C LEU A 282 3.65 -28.31 12.45
N VAL A 283 3.21 -28.00 11.23
CA VAL A 283 2.38 -28.90 10.41
C VAL A 283 3.16 -30.17 10.06
N ARG A 284 4.45 -30.05 9.73
CA ARG A 284 5.31 -31.20 9.45
C ARG A 284 5.43 -32.13 10.66
N ASP A 285 5.71 -31.57 11.83
CA ASP A 285 5.98 -32.35 13.04
C ASP A 285 4.71 -32.95 13.64
N ARG A 286 3.59 -32.21 13.60
CA ARG A 286 2.33 -32.61 14.27
C ARG A 286 1.38 -33.38 13.37
N ILE A 287 1.43 -33.17 12.04
CA ILE A 287 0.54 -33.84 11.08
C ILE A 287 1.29 -34.90 10.25
N GLY A 288 2.58 -34.71 9.96
CA GLY A 288 3.38 -35.70 9.23
C GLY A 288 3.13 -35.76 7.73
N CYS A 289 2.68 -34.67 7.11
CA CYS A 289 2.48 -34.58 5.66
C CYS A 289 3.55 -33.73 4.96
N LYS A 290 3.52 -33.66 3.62
CA LYS A 290 4.41 -32.78 2.86
C LYS A 290 3.96 -31.33 3.05
N VAL A 291 4.84 -30.46 3.52
CA VAL A 291 4.51 -29.05 3.74
C VAL A 291 5.52 -28.15 3.05
N ARG A 292 5.05 -27.03 2.50
CA ARG A 292 5.85 -25.96 1.90
C ARG A 292 5.33 -24.60 2.38
N SER A 293 6.23 -23.74 2.83
CA SER A 293 5.97 -22.31 2.99
C SER A 293 6.41 -21.51 1.76
N ILE A 294 5.67 -20.44 1.46
CA ILE A 294 5.99 -19.44 0.44
C ILE A 294 5.87 -18.08 1.09
N GLU A 295 6.93 -17.28 1.03
CA GLU A 295 6.91 -15.89 1.49
C GLU A 295 6.90 -14.98 0.27
N LEU A 296 5.78 -14.28 0.03
CA LEU A 296 5.65 -13.41 -1.15
C LEU A 296 6.49 -12.14 -1.02
N ASN A 297 6.61 -11.62 0.21
CA ASN A 297 7.42 -10.46 0.57
C ASN A 297 7.28 -9.32 -0.46
N LEU A 298 8.39 -8.84 -1.02
CA LEU A 298 8.45 -7.68 -1.90
C LEU A 298 7.63 -7.82 -3.19
N MET A 299 7.43 -9.03 -3.71
CA MET A 299 6.82 -9.24 -5.03
C MET A 299 5.39 -8.66 -5.09
N GLN A 300 4.63 -8.77 -4.00
CA GLN A 300 3.25 -8.29 -3.95
C GLN A 300 3.10 -6.77 -4.02
N ARG A 301 4.15 -6.01 -3.65
CA ARG A 301 4.10 -4.54 -3.69
C ARG A 301 4.77 -3.93 -4.93
N CYS A 302 5.50 -4.71 -5.72
CA CYS A 302 6.21 -4.23 -6.92
C CYS A 302 5.79 -4.93 -8.22
N ALA A 303 4.75 -5.76 -8.22
CA ALA A 303 4.23 -6.46 -9.39
C ALA A 303 3.48 -5.55 -10.39
N ALA A 304 4.11 -4.49 -10.89
CA ALA A 304 3.49 -3.58 -11.86
C ALA A 304 3.10 -4.25 -13.19
N HIS A 305 3.78 -5.33 -13.57
CA HIS A 305 3.44 -6.16 -14.74
C HIS A 305 2.01 -6.76 -14.66
N LEU A 306 1.43 -6.82 -13.46
CA LEU A 306 0.09 -7.32 -13.19
C LEU A 306 -0.74 -6.30 -12.40
N ALA A 307 -0.46 -5.00 -12.57
CA ALA A 307 -1.20 -3.95 -11.87
C ALA A 307 -2.69 -3.95 -12.22
N SER A 308 -3.49 -3.42 -11.30
CA SER A 308 -4.92 -3.17 -11.52
C SER A 308 -5.10 -1.86 -12.29
N ALA A 309 -5.82 -1.88 -13.41
CA ALA A 309 -6.11 -0.65 -14.16
C ALA A 309 -6.96 0.32 -13.32
N THR A 310 -7.91 -0.20 -12.52
CA THR A 310 -8.65 0.59 -11.53
C THR A 310 -7.69 1.31 -10.57
N ASP A 311 -6.76 0.57 -9.95
CA ASP A 311 -5.83 1.14 -8.96
C ASP A 311 -4.91 2.20 -9.58
N LEU A 312 -4.38 1.98 -10.78
CA LEU A 312 -3.53 2.97 -11.47
C LEU A 312 -4.30 4.25 -11.81
N GLU A 313 -5.53 4.12 -12.33
CA GLU A 313 -6.34 5.27 -12.70
C GLU A 313 -6.83 6.05 -11.49
N GLU A 314 -7.31 5.37 -10.44
CA GLU A 314 -7.75 6.01 -9.22
C GLU A 314 -6.58 6.67 -8.46
N SER A 315 -5.38 6.07 -8.52
CA SER A 315 -4.13 6.69 -8.01
C SER A 315 -3.80 7.98 -8.77
N ARG A 316 -3.90 7.96 -10.11
CA ARG A 316 -3.72 9.16 -10.95
C ARG A 316 -4.73 10.25 -10.58
N MET A 317 -6.00 9.89 -10.42
CA MET A 317 -7.05 10.83 -10.06
C MET A 317 -6.87 11.40 -8.64
N LEU A 318 -6.39 10.62 -7.68
CA LEU A 318 -6.02 11.11 -6.35
C LEU A 318 -4.83 12.08 -6.39
N GLY A 319 -3.83 11.84 -7.25
CA GLY A 319 -2.75 12.78 -7.49
C GLY A 319 -3.26 14.11 -8.05
N MET A 320 -4.17 14.06 -9.02
CA MET A 320 -4.84 15.26 -9.55
C MET A 320 -5.63 15.99 -8.46
N LYS A 321 -6.37 15.25 -7.63
CA LYS A 321 -7.18 15.83 -6.55
C LYS A 321 -6.31 16.50 -5.49
N ALA A 322 -5.19 15.90 -5.09
CA ALA A 322 -4.23 16.50 -4.16
C ALA A 322 -3.65 17.82 -4.73
N CYS A 323 -3.30 17.83 -6.02
CA CYS A 323 -2.85 19.04 -6.70
C CYS A 323 -3.95 20.11 -6.75
N GLN A 324 -5.20 19.72 -7.03
CA GLN A 324 -6.33 20.64 -6.99
C GLN A 324 -6.49 21.29 -5.61
N CYS A 325 -6.47 20.51 -4.52
CA CYS A 325 -6.54 21.04 -3.16
C CYS A 325 -5.41 22.04 -2.88
N ALA A 326 -4.18 21.75 -3.31
CA ALA A 326 -3.05 22.66 -3.16
C ALA A 326 -3.27 23.99 -3.92
N LEU A 327 -3.71 23.92 -5.19
CA LEU A 327 -4.01 25.10 -6.02
C LEU A 327 -5.18 25.94 -5.49
N GLU A 328 -6.15 25.28 -4.83
CA GLU A 328 -7.27 25.90 -4.13
C GLU A 328 -6.91 26.39 -2.72
N LYS A 329 -5.63 26.33 -2.34
CA LYS A 329 -5.09 26.79 -1.04
C LYS A 329 -5.65 26.03 0.17
N GLN A 330 -6.05 24.77 -0.03
CA GLN A 330 -6.59 23.89 1.01
C GLN A 330 -5.47 23.06 1.67
N GLY A 331 -4.54 23.73 2.35
CA GLY A 331 -3.49 23.06 3.14
C GLY A 331 -4.06 22.21 4.28
N GLY A 332 -3.35 21.16 4.69
CA GLY A 332 -3.79 20.24 5.74
C GLY A 332 -4.92 19.29 5.32
N GLN A 333 -5.11 19.11 4.01
CA GLN A 333 -6.03 18.12 3.45
C GLN A 333 -5.26 16.90 2.94
N MET A 334 -5.92 15.74 2.94
CA MET A 334 -5.51 14.56 2.20
C MET A 334 -6.55 14.27 1.10
N ALA A 335 -6.11 14.01 -0.13
CA ALA A 335 -7.01 13.50 -1.17
C ALA A 335 -7.63 12.15 -0.75
N SER A 336 -8.87 11.89 -1.14
CA SER A 336 -9.62 10.72 -0.67
C SER A 336 -10.59 10.19 -1.72
N ILE A 337 -10.87 8.89 -1.66
CA ILE A 337 -11.90 8.21 -2.45
C ILE A 337 -13.13 7.97 -1.59
N ARG A 338 -14.30 8.35 -2.09
CA ARG A 338 -15.60 7.97 -1.55
C ARG A 338 -16.33 7.06 -2.54
N ARG A 339 -16.55 5.80 -2.16
CA ARG A 339 -17.40 4.88 -2.94
C ARG A 339 -18.86 5.32 -2.83
N ILE A 340 -19.49 5.56 -3.98
CA ILE A 340 -20.89 6.01 -4.07
C ILE A 340 -21.83 4.93 -4.60
N SER A 341 -21.28 3.88 -5.22
CA SER A 341 -22.03 2.71 -5.69
C SER A 341 -21.12 1.49 -5.72
N ALA A 342 -21.64 0.35 -5.26
CA ALA A 342 -20.94 -0.94 -5.31
C ALA A 342 -21.14 -1.64 -6.66
N ASP A 343 -22.36 -1.61 -7.20
CA ASP A 343 -22.71 -2.20 -8.49
C ASP A 343 -23.76 -1.34 -9.23
N PRO A 344 -23.41 -0.69 -10.37
CA PRO A 344 -22.07 -0.63 -10.95
C PRO A 344 -21.10 0.11 -10.02
N TYR A 345 -19.84 -0.32 -9.98
CA TYR A 345 -18.81 0.32 -9.16
C TYR A 345 -18.59 1.78 -9.58
N ARG A 346 -18.71 2.71 -8.63
CA ARG A 346 -18.45 4.13 -8.83
C ARG A 346 -17.88 4.79 -7.59
N VAL A 347 -16.95 5.71 -7.82
CA VAL A 347 -16.31 6.52 -6.80
C VAL A 347 -16.38 8.01 -7.12
N GLU A 348 -16.18 8.80 -6.08
CA GLU A 348 -15.96 10.24 -6.15
C GLU A 348 -14.63 10.58 -5.47
N TYR A 349 -13.86 11.49 -6.08
CA TYR A 349 -12.60 11.98 -5.52
C TYR A 349 -12.83 13.26 -4.71
N THR A 350 -12.59 13.17 -3.41
CA THR A 350 -12.80 14.24 -2.44
C THR A 350 -11.52 14.51 -1.65
N SER A 351 -11.61 15.22 -0.53
CA SER A 351 -10.54 15.36 0.44
C SER A 351 -11.08 15.29 1.87
N VAL A 352 -10.20 14.95 2.80
CA VAL A 352 -10.49 14.93 4.24
C VAL A 352 -9.41 15.69 5.01
N PRO A 353 -9.71 16.30 6.16
CA PRO A 353 -8.69 16.91 7.01
C PRO A 353 -7.66 15.86 7.43
N VAL A 354 -6.37 16.14 7.22
CA VAL A 354 -5.31 15.18 7.52
C VAL A 354 -5.21 14.88 9.02
N SER A 355 -5.64 15.81 9.87
CA SER A 355 -5.76 15.63 11.33
C SER A 355 -6.74 14.53 11.74
N GLU A 356 -7.69 14.18 10.87
CA GLU A 356 -8.63 13.08 11.10
C GLU A 356 -8.08 11.73 10.66
N VAL A 357 -6.98 11.73 9.90
CA VAL A 357 -6.35 10.53 9.31
C VAL A 357 -5.08 10.13 10.05
N ALA A 358 -4.18 11.08 10.30
CA ALA A 358 -2.86 10.83 10.84
C ALA A 358 -2.90 9.96 12.11
N ASN A 359 -2.06 8.92 12.14
CA ASN A 359 -1.91 7.98 13.25
C ASN A 359 -3.18 7.17 13.58
N LYS A 360 -4.08 6.98 12.62
CA LYS A 360 -5.24 6.08 12.75
C LYS A 360 -5.19 4.99 11.69
N GLU A 361 -5.65 3.80 12.07
CA GLU A 361 -5.62 2.61 11.20
C GLU A 361 -7.04 2.12 10.88
N LYS A 362 -7.26 1.78 9.60
CA LYS A 362 -8.47 1.12 9.09
C LYS A 362 -8.23 -0.40 9.08
N LYS A 363 -8.76 -1.11 10.09
CA LYS A 363 -8.74 -2.57 10.16
C LYS A 363 -9.84 -3.21 9.30
N VAL A 364 -9.71 -4.49 8.98
CA VAL A 364 -10.82 -5.28 8.44
C VAL A 364 -11.96 -5.34 9.46
N PRO A 365 -13.22 -5.05 9.07
CA PRO A 365 -14.35 -5.26 9.97
C PRO A 365 -14.50 -6.73 10.36
N LEU A 366 -14.60 -7.04 11.65
CA LEU A 366 -14.80 -8.43 12.10
C LEU A 366 -15.98 -9.16 11.42
N PRO A 367 -17.13 -8.51 11.12
CA PRO A 367 -18.21 -9.16 10.38
C PRO A 367 -17.89 -9.54 8.93
N TRP A 368 -16.74 -9.14 8.40
CA TRP A 368 -16.26 -9.50 7.05
C TRP A 368 -15.35 -10.75 7.07
N ILE A 369 -15.15 -11.33 8.26
CA ILE A 369 -14.48 -12.59 8.53
C ILE A 369 -15.56 -13.61 8.86
N THR A 370 -15.43 -14.83 8.38
CA THR A 370 -16.39 -15.90 8.68
C THR A 370 -16.37 -16.28 10.17
N GLU A 371 -17.46 -16.87 10.67
CA GLU A 371 -17.61 -17.20 12.10
C GLU A 371 -16.55 -18.19 12.61
N ASP A 372 -16.06 -19.06 11.73
CA ASP A 372 -14.94 -19.99 11.99
C ASP A 372 -13.57 -19.30 12.01
N GLY A 373 -13.48 -18.03 11.62
CA GLY A 373 -12.30 -17.18 11.76
C GLY A 373 -11.19 -17.40 10.75
N HIS A 374 -11.39 -18.28 9.76
CA HIS A 374 -10.36 -18.68 8.80
C HIS A 374 -10.84 -18.58 7.33
N ASP A 375 -11.79 -17.69 7.04
CA ASP A 375 -12.20 -17.29 5.69
C ASP A 375 -12.82 -15.87 5.71
N VAL A 376 -13.21 -15.36 4.55
CA VAL A 376 -13.82 -14.04 4.37
C VAL A 376 -15.24 -14.14 3.81
N THR A 377 -16.08 -13.16 4.15
CA THR A 377 -17.49 -13.16 3.71
C THR A 377 -17.68 -12.62 2.29
N GLU A 378 -18.90 -12.74 1.77
CA GLU A 378 -19.26 -12.17 0.47
C GLU A 378 -19.22 -10.63 0.49
N GLU A 379 -19.45 -9.99 1.64
CA GLU A 379 -19.28 -8.54 1.80
C GLU A 379 -17.83 -8.10 1.59
N MET A 380 -16.86 -8.86 2.12
CA MET A 380 -15.44 -8.64 1.82
C MET A 380 -15.18 -8.77 0.32
N MET A 381 -15.67 -9.86 -0.29
CA MET A 381 -15.48 -10.12 -1.72
C MET A 381 -16.09 -8.99 -2.58
N ALA A 382 -17.29 -8.51 -2.25
CA ALA A 382 -17.95 -7.41 -2.94
C ALA A 382 -17.18 -6.09 -2.85
N TYR A 383 -16.52 -5.82 -1.71
CA TYR A 383 -15.64 -4.65 -1.56
C TYR A 383 -14.40 -4.75 -2.45
N LEU A 384 -13.77 -5.93 -2.47
CA LEU A 384 -12.47 -6.16 -3.11
C LEU A 384 -12.54 -6.31 -4.64
N ARG A 385 -13.53 -7.04 -5.17
CA ARG A 385 -13.65 -7.35 -6.61
C ARG A 385 -13.44 -6.17 -7.55
N PRO A 386 -14.10 -5.00 -7.38
CA PRO A 386 -13.92 -3.90 -8.31
C PRO A 386 -12.50 -3.31 -8.32
N LEU A 387 -11.74 -3.47 -7.22
CA LEU A 387 -10.43 -2.86 -7.04
C LEU A 387 -9.33 -3.56 -7.86
N ILE A 388 -9.56 -4.79 -8.32
CA ILE A 388 -8.60 -5.57 -9.11
C ILE A 388 -8.89 -5.56 -10.62
N LEU A 389 -9.92 -4.83 -11.06
CA LEU A 389 -10.40 -4.90 -12.44
C LEU A 389 -9.48 -4.19 -13.44
N GLY A 390 -9.44 -4.77 -14.64
CA GLY A 390 -8.79 -4.22 -15.82
C GLY A 390 -7.28 -4.41 -15.85
N GLU A 391 -6.75 -4.59 -17.06
CA GLU A 391 -5.33 -4.84 -17.34
C GLU A 391 -4.75 -3.61 -18.05
N PRO A 392 -3.77 -2.91 -17.44
CA PRO A 392 -3.10 -1.82 -18.15
C PRO A 392 -2.30 -2.39 -19.34
N ALA A 393 -2.28 -1.65 -20.44
CA ALA A 393 -1.44 -1.97 -21.59
C ALA A 393 0.04 -1.68 -21.26
N MET A 394 0.70 -2.63 -20.60
CA MET A 394 2.08 -2.54 -20.17
C MET A 394 3.05 -2.53 -21.35
N GLN A 395 4.07 -1.68 -21.29
CA GLN A 395 5.15 -1.65 -22.28
C GLN A 395 6.19 -2.74 -22.00
N TYR A 396 6.59 -3.47 -23.04
CA TYR A 396 7.62 -4.51 -22.97
C TYR A 396 8.67 -4.31 -24.06
N GLU A 397 9.92 -4.59 -23.72
CA GLU A 397 11.04 -4.69 -24.66
C GLU A 397 11.83 -5.95 -24.35
N ASN A 398 12.20 -6.73 -25.38
CA ASN A 398 12.93 -7.99 -25.21
C ASN A 398 12.24 -8.99 -24.25
N GLY A 399 10.91 -8.91 -24.12
CA GLY A 399 10.10 -9.75 -23.23
C GLY A 399 10.04 -9.30 -21.77
N ILE A 400 10.63 -8.16 -21.40
CA ILE A 400 10.68 -7.63 -20.03
C ILE A 400 9.94 -6.29 -19.95
N PRO A 401 9.19 -5.99 -18.86
CA PRO A 401 8.54 -4.69 -18.69
C PRO A 401 9.54 -3.53 -18.79
N VAL A 402 9.16 -2.49 -19.52
CA VAL A 402 9.93 -1.24 -19.61
C VAL A 402 9.58 -0.35 -18.41
N HIS A 403 10.60 0.25 -17.81
CA HIS A 403 10.47 1.13 -16.65
C HIS A 403 11.22 2.44 -16.90
N ILE A 404 10.71 3.55 -16.36
CA ILE A 404 11.39 4.85 -16.43
C ILE A 404 12.31 5.06 -15.21
N GLU A 405 13.48 5.63 -15.45
CA GLU A 405 14.40 6.11 -14.42
C GLU A 405 14.46 7.63 -14.47
N LEU A 406 14.20 8.29 -13.32
CA LEU A 406 14.14 9.75 -13.27
C LEU A 406 15.46 10.41 -12.88
N TYR A 407 16.32 9.72 -12.12
CA TYR A 407 17.58 10.25 -11.57
C TYR A 407 18.71 9.23 -11.53
#